data_AF-A0A3D3BNR5-F1
#
_entry.id   AF-A0A3D3BNR5-F1
#
_cell.length_a   1.000
_cell.length_b   1.000
_cell.length_c   1.000
_cell.angle_alpha   90.00
_cell.angle_beta   90.00
_cell.angle_gamma   90.00
#
_symmetry.space_group_name_H-M   'P 1'
#
loop_
_entity.id
_entity.type
_entity.pdbx_description
1 polymer ?
#
loop_
_entity_poly.entity_id
_entity_poly.type
_entity_poly.pdbx_seq_one_letter_code
_entity_poly.pdbx_strand_id
1 'polypeptide(L)'
;GVSPGSVITNTSSNTARVVLPLVAKAGTANAAAGGFRLLNTESGESFRCSNPTIDTRARVIDCVLPSGYNSTVFAITDINARAKANTESTKTTIFQGMRIQIINREMANRLNQELDTNVFSSSVTMAEGSLVVTRDR
;
A
#
# COMPACT_ATOMS: atom_id res chain seq x y z
N GLY A 1 -16.54 -3.38 -14.74
CA GLY A 1 -15.07 -3.38 -14.87
C GLY A 1 -14.49 -2.57 -13.72
N VAL A 2 -13.40 -3.01 -13.12
CA VAL A 2 -12.70 -2.26 -12.07
C VAL A 2 -11.88 -1.15 -12.74
N SER A 3 -12.10 0.12 -12.36
CA SER A 3 -11.40 1.28 -12.96
C SER A 3 -9.88 1.12 -12.82
N PRO A 4 -9.06 1.53 -13.80
CA PRO A 4 -7.61 1.61 -13.63
C PRO A 4 -7.26 2.49 -12.44
N GLY A 5 -6.17 2.16 -11.74
CA GLY A 5 -5.60 3.06 -10.73
C GLY A 5 -5.06 4.34 -11.36
N SER A 6 -5.04 5.43 -10.59
CA SER A 6 -4.49 6.72 -11.03
C SER A 6 -3.34 7.14 -10.12
N VAL A 7 -2.36 7.83 -10.71
CA VAL A 7 -1.21 8.39 -10.00
C VAL A 7 -1.13 9.87 -10.34
N ILE A 8 -1.03 10.69 -9.29
CA ILE A 8 -0.76 12.13 -9.41
C ILE A 8 0.58 12.37 -8.74
N THR A 9 1.60 12.71 -9.52
CA THR A 9 2.93 13.08 -9.01
C THR A 9 3.02 14.60 -8.86
N ASN A 10 3.47 15.07 -7.70
CA ASN A 10 3.81 16.46 -7.49
C ASN A 10 5.34 16.60 -7.55
N THR A 11 5.82 17.21 -8.63
CA THR A 11 7.26 17.43 -8.88
C THR A 11 7.88 18.48 -7.97
N SER A 12 7.08 19.35 -7.34
CA SER A 12 7.58 20.37 -6.41
C SER A 12 7.87 19.83 -5.00
N SER A 13 7.13 18.81 -4.57
CA SER A 13 7.26 18.20 -3.24
C SER A 13 7.80 16.77 -3.27
N ASN A 14 8.12 16.22 -4.46
CA ASN A 14 8.49 14.81 -4.65
C ASN A 14 7.50 13.83 -4.02
N THR A 15 6.22 14.21 -3.94
CA THR A 15 5.16 13.35 -3.38
C THR A 15 4.31 12.79 -4.50
N ALA A 16 3.95 11.51 -4.39
CA ALA A 16 3.02 10.85 -5.30
C ALA A 16 1.75 10.45 -4.55
N ARG A 17 0.59 10.85 -5.07
CA ARG A 17 -0.70 10.35 -4.61
C ARG A 17 -1.14 9.23 -5.55
N VAL A 18 -1.26 8.03 -5.00
CA VAL A 18 -1.70 6.84 -5.73
C VAL A 18 -3.12 6.48 -5.29
N VAL A 19 -4.02 6.31 -6.25
CA VAL A 19 -5.37 5.80 -6.04
C VAL A 19 -5.47 4.44 -6.70
N LEU A 20 -5.57 3.39 -5.88
CA LEU A 20 -5.71 2.02 -6.35
C LEU A 20 -7.18 1.58 -6.27
N PRO A 21 -7.69 0.87 -7.29
CA PRO A 21 -9.00 0.25 -7.19
C PRO A 21 -8.92 -0.98 -6.27
N LEU A 22 -9.72 -1.00 -5.21
CA LEU A 22 -9.69 -2.06 -4.21
C LEU A 22 -10.99 -2.86 -4.22
N VAL A 23 -10.87 -4.19 -4.23
CA VAL A 23 -11.95 -5.13 -3.93
C VAL A 23 -11.76 -5.55 -2.48
N ALA A 24 -12.71 -5.16 -1.63
CA ALA A 24 -12.56 -5.32 -0.20
C ALA A 24 -13.47 -6.43 0.36
N LYS A 25 -12.89 -7.22 1.26
CA LYS A 25 -13.58 -8.17 2.13
C LYS A 25 -13.46 -7.66 3.58
N ALA A 26 -14.20 -8.22 4.54
CA ALA A 26 -14.16 -7.72 5.90
C ALA A 26 -12.73 -7.77 6.48
N GLY A 27 -12.17 -6.60 6.81
CA GLY A 27 -10.82 -6.48 7.39
C GLY A 27 -9.68 -6.47 6.37
N THR A 28 -9.93 -6.81 5.12
CA THR A 28 -8.92 -6.89 4.05
C THR A 28 -9.35 -6.14 2.78
N ALA A 29 -8.41 -5.48 2.12
CA ALA A 29 -8.64 -4.83 0.84
C ALA A 29 -7.60 -5.31 -0.17
N ASN A 30 -8.03 -5.75 -1.35
CA ASN A 30 -7.14 -6.26 -2.39
C ASN A 30 -7.17 -5.35 -3.61
N ALA A 31 -6.02 -4.93 -4.14
CA ALA A 31 -6.01 -4.21 -5.39
C ALA A 31 -6.13 -5.18 -6.57
N ALA A 32 -7.33 -5.26 -7.17
CA ALA A 32 -7.65 -6.24 -8.20
C ALA A 32 -7.08 -5.89 -9.59
N ALA A 33 -6.65 -4.65 -9.81
CA ALA A 33 -6.20 -4.16 -11.12
C ALA A 33 -4.99 -3.21 -11.08
N GLY A 34 -4.23 -3.19 -9.98
CA GLY A 34 -3.10 -2.26 -9.86
C GLY A 34 -2.17 -2.61 -8.72
N GLY A 35 -0.90 -2.81 -9.06
CA GLY A 35 0.21 -2.78 -8.11
C GLY A 35 0.83 -1.39 -8.06
N PHE A 36 1.93 -1.28 -7.31
CA PHE A 36 2.81 -0.12 -7.41
C PHE A 36 4.25 -0.58 -7.60
N ARG A 37 5.06 0.32 -8.15
CA ARG A 37 6.48 0.10 -8.37
C ARG A 37 7.26 1.26 -7.77
N LEU A 38 8.22 0.95 -6.91
CA LEU A 38 9.25 1.88 -6.52
C LEU A 38 10.36 1.80 -7.58
N LEU A 39 10.77 2.95 -8.10
CA LEU A 39 11.79 3.06 -9.15
C LEU A 39 12.89 3.97 -8.61
N ASN A 40 14.12 3.48 -8.60
CA ASN A 40 15.28 4.35 -8.52
C ASN A 40 15.47 4.98 -9.91
N THR A 41 15.27 6.29 -10.02
CA THR A 41 15.35 7.00 -11.31
C THR A 41 16.78 7.20 -11.80
N GLU A 42 17.78 7.07 -10.93
CA GLU A 42 19.18 7.21 -11.28
C GLU A 42 19.74 5.91 -11.86
N SER A 43 19.49 4.78 -11.20
CA SER A 43 19.98 3.47 -11.65
C SER A 43 19.01 2.74 -12.59
N GLY A 44 17.73 3.11 -12.59
CA GLY A 44 16.67 2.41 -13.33
C GLY A 44 16.13 1.15 -12.63
N GLU A 45 16.71 0.79 -11.49
CA GLU A 45 16.31 -0.37 -10.69
C GLU A 45 14.92 -0.20 -10.07
N SER A 46 14.18 -1.30 -9.92
CA SER A 46 12.80 -1.20 -9.47
C SER A 46 12.30 -2.37 -8.63
N PHE A 47 11.57 -2.03 -7.57
CA PHE A 47 10.83 -2.96 -6.72
C PHE A 47 9.36 -2.91 -7.09
N ARG A 48 8.76 -4.05 -7.45
CA ARG A 48 7.35 -4.15 -7.85
C ARG A 48 6.52 -4.91 -6.82
N CYS A 49 5.52 -4.22 -6.25
CA CYS A 49 4.45 -4.83 -5.47
C CYS A 49 3.24 -5.06 -6.36
N SER A 50 3.00 -6.31 -6.77
CA SER A 50 1.81 -6.68 -7.54
C SER A 50 0.70 -7.14 -6.60
N ASN A 51 -0.56 -6.87 -6.98
CA ASN A 51 -1.77 -7.27 -6.25
C ASN A 51 -1.70 -7.02 -4.73
N PRO A 52 -1.43 -5.78 -4.29
CA PRO A 52 -1.29 -5.48 -2.88
C PRO A 52 -2.56 -5.87 -2.11
N THR A 53 -2.36 -6.56 -0.99
CA THR A 53 -3.40 -6.93 -0.03
C THR A 53 -3.16 -6.16 1.26
N ILE A 54 -4.09 -5.28 1.61
CA ILE A 54 -4.04 -4.48 2.82
C ILE A 54 -4.91 -5.15 3.88
N ASP A 55 -4.28 -5.76 4.89
CA ASP A 55 -4.98 -6.30 6.06
C ASP A 55 -4.94 -5.28 7.20
N THR A 56 -6.07 -4.62 7.44
CA THR A 56 -6.22 -3.60 8.50
C THR A 56 -6.37 -4.18 9.91
N ARG A 57 -6.58 -5.50 10.02
CA ARG A 57 -6.66 -6.23 11.29
C ARG A 57 -5.29 -6.71 11.70
N ALA A 58 -4.56 -7.36 10.80
CA ALA A 58 -3.17 -7.76 11.00
C ALA A 58 -2.20 -6.57 10.89
N ARG A 59 -2.66 -5.42 10.36
CA ARG A 59 -1.89 -4.19 10.17
C ARG A 59 -0.69 -4.38 9.25
N VAL A 60 -0.91 -5.03 8.12
CA VAL A 60 0.14 -5.34 7.14
C VAL A 60 -0.34 -5.06 5.72
N ILE A 61 0.64 -4.87 4.83
CA ILE A 61 0.43 -4.82 3.39
C ILE A 61 1.31 -5.90 2.75
N ASP A 62 0.65 -6.88 2.17
CA ASP A 62 1.27 -7.98 1.44
C ASP A 62 1.31 -7.68 -0.05
N CYS A 63 2.35 -8.15 -0.71
CA CYS A 63 2.60 -7.98 -2.12
C CYS A 63 2.94 -9.33 -2.76
N VAL A 64 2.46 -9.55 -3.98
CA VAL A 64 3.04 -10.56 -4.87
C VAL A 64 4.31 -9.95 -5.48
N LEU A 65 5.45 -10.52 -5.14
CA LEU A 65 6.75 -10.10 -5.66
C LEU A 65 6.96 -10.63 -7.09
N PRO A 66 7.92 -10.09 -7.86
CA PRO A 66 8.22 -10.58 -9.21
C PRO A 66 8.56 -12.08 -9.28
N SER A 67 9.08 -12.65 -8.20
CA SER A 67 9.34 -14.08 -8.06
C SER A 67 8.08 -14.94 -7.93
N GLY A 68 6.88 -14.33 -7.86
CA GLY A 68 5.59 -15.02 -7.71
C GLY A 68 5.21 -15.33 -6.26
N TYR A 69 6.09 -15.05 -5.30
CA TYR A 69 5.81 -15.29 -3.87
C TYR A 69 5.10 -14.10 -3.23
N ASN A 70 4.18 -14.40 -2.31
CA ASN A 70 3.61 -13.41 -1.40
C ASN A 70 4.62 -13.05 -0.33
N SER A 71 4.78 -11.75 -0.08
CA SER A 71 5.63 -11.24 0.98
C SER A 71 4.97 -10.04 1.64
N THR A 72 5.02 -10.01 2.97
CA THR A 72 4.66 -8.82 3.74
C THR A 72 5.76 -7.78 3.58
N VAL A 73 5.44 -6.64 2.97
CA VAL A 73 6.43 -5.61 2.68
C VAL A 73 6.31 -4.44 3.65
N PHE A 74 5.08 -4.07 4.00
CA PHE A 74 4.82 -2.91 4.86
C PHE A 74 4.01 -3.26 6.09
N ALA A 75 4.30 -2.56 7.18
CA ALA A 75 3.49 -2.50 8.38
C ALA A 75 2.61 -1.25 8.37
N ILE A 76 1.41 -1.37 8.93
CA ILE A 76 0.56 -0.24 9.29
C ILE A 76 0.75 0.01 10.79
N THR A 77 1.64 0.93 11.14
CA THR A 77 1.98 1.16 12.55
C THR A 77 0.85 1.84 13.31
N ASP A 78 0.11 2.71 12.63
CA ASP A 78 -0.98 3.45 13.22
C ASP A 78 -2.15 3.68 12.26
N ILE A 79 -3.34 3.83 12.82
CA ILE A 79 -4.58 4.20 12.12
C ILE A 79 -5.29 5.22 13.00
N ASN A 80 -5.15 6.49 12.65
CA ASN A 80 -5.66 7.61 13.44
C ASN A 80 -7.18 7.53 13.69
N ALA A 81 -7.97 7.29 12.63
CA ALA A 81 -9.42 7.23 12.75
C ALA A 81 -10.06 6.12 11.90
N ARG A 82 -11.23 5.65 12.36
CA ARG A 82 -12.08 4.70 11.65
C ARG A 82 -13.53 5.21 11.63
N ALA A 83 -14.05 5.48 10.43
CA ALA A 83 -15.45 5.84 10.23
C ALA A 83 -16.21 4.70 9.54
N LYS A 84 -17.51 4.58 9.81
CA LYS A 84 -18.39 3.62 9.15
C LYS A 84 -19.58 4.36 8.53
N ALA A 85 -19.84 4.09 7.27
CA ALA A 85 -21.02 4.58 6.56
C ALA A 85 -21.76 3.37 5.99
N ASN A 86 -22.96 3.11 6.50
CA ASN A 86 -23.76 1.97 6.08
C ASN A 86 -25.02 2.47 5.36
N THR A 87 -25.37 1.82 4.27
CA THR A 87 -26.66 1.94 3.61
C THR A 87 -27.43 0.63 3.75
N GLU A 88 -28.62 0.53 3.17
CA GLU A 88 -29.38 -0.72 3.13
C GLU A 88 -28.64 -1.82 2.34
N SER A 89 -27.94 -1.44 1.25
CA SER A 89 -27.25 -2.37 0.35
C SER A 89 -25.76 -2.48 0.58
N THR A 90 -25.11 -1.51 1.24
CA THR A 90 -23.64 -1.48 1.39
C THR A 90 -23.18 -1.17 2.80
N LYS A 91 -21.99 -1.70 3.16
CA LYS A 91 -21.23 -1.34 4.36
C LYS A 91 -19.90 -0.76 3.94
N THR A 92 -19.67 0.50 4.27
CA THR A 92 -18.42 1.22 4.03
C THR A 92 -17.66 1.45 5.32
N THR A 93 -16.37 1.13 5.36
CA THR A 93 -15.42 1.47 6.42
C THR A 93 -14.32 2.34 5.85
N ILE A 94 -14.04 3.47 6.51
CA ILE A 94 -13.04 4.44 6.09
C ILE A 94 -11.96 4.47 7.18
N PHE A 95 -10.75 4.07 6.82
CA PHE A 95 -9.56 4.18 7.66
C PHE A 95 -8.80 5.44 7.24
N GLN A 96 -8.49 6.31 8.21
CA GLN A 96 -7.85 7.60 7.96
C GLN A 96 -6.55 7.72 8.76
N GLY A 97 -5.58 8.43 8.21
CA GLY A 97 -4.28 8.64 8.83
C GLY A 97 -3.55 7.33 9.09
N MET A 98 -3.56 6.43 8.10
CA MET A 98 -2.80 5.18 8.15
C MET A 98 -1.32 5.50 7.99
N ARG A 99 -0.50 5.20 9.01
CA ARG A 99 0.96 5.34 8.93
C ARG A 99 1.58 4.03 8.49
N ILE A 100 2.31 4.07 7.37
CA ILE A 100 2.87 2.89 6.71
C ILE A 100 4.41 2.94 6.79
N GLN A 101 5.01 1.84 7.21
CA GLN A 101 6.45 1.65 7.38
C GLN A 101 6.92 0.35 6.74
N ILE A 102 8.21 0.20 6.49
CA ILE A 102 8.79 -1.09 6.12
C ILE A 102 8.65 -2.05 7.29
N ILE A 103 8.17 -3.27 7.04
CA ILE A 103 7.81 -4.24 8.08
C ILE A 103 8.96 -4.55 9.04
N ASN A 104 10.19 -4.64 8.53
CA ASN A 104 11.38 -4.95 9.32
C ASN A 104 12.68 -4.55 8.59
N ARG A 105 13.81 -4.71 9.28
CA ARG A 105 15.14 -4.39 8.75
C ARG A 105 15.52 -5.26 7.55
N GLU A 106 15.13 -6.53 7.54
CA GLU A 106 15.44 -7.46 6.45
C GLU A 106 14.81 -6.99 5.13
N MET A 107 13.55 -6.57 5.18
CA MET A 107 12.84 -6.03 4.03
C MET A 107 13.42 -4.67 3.60
N ALA A 108 13.87 -3.85 4.56
CA ALA A 108 14.55 -2.59 4.23
C ALA A 108 15.88 -2.84 3.50
N ASN A 109 16.68 -3.81 3.96
CA ASN A 109 17.90 -4.23 3.29
C ASN A 109 17.61 -4.78 1.89
N ARG A 110 16.53 -5.56 1.75
CA ARG A 110 16.09 -6.07 0.46
C ARG A 110 15.71 -4.94 -0.50
N LEU A 111 14.94 -3.95 -0.04
CA LEU A 111 14.56 -2.79 -0.84
C LEU A 111 15.79 -1.97 -1.26
N ASN A 112 16.73 -1.76 -0.33
CA ASN A 112 18.01 -1.13 -0.60
C ASN A 112 18.81 -1.90 -1.67
N GLN A 113 18.84 -3.23 -1.58
CA GLN A 113 19.52 -4.08 -2.57
C GLN A 113 18.83 -4.06 -3.94
N GLU A 114 17.51 -4.21 -3.99
CA GLU A 114 16.74 -4.25 -5.24
C GLU A 114 16.62 -2.87 -5.91
N LEU A 115 16.86 -1.78 -5.19
CA LEU A 115 16.81 -0.41 -5.71
C LEU A 115 18.18 0.23 -5.82
N ASP A 116 19.25 -0.50 -5.52
CA ASP A 116 20.64 -0.01 -5.45
C ASP A 116 20.75 1.31 -4.67
N THR A 117 20.35 1.27 -3.41
CA THR A 117 20.33 2.45 -2.52
C THR A 117 20.57 2.05 -1.06
N ASN A 118 20.69 3.02 -0.16
CA ASN A 118 20.87 2.81 1.29
C ASN A 118 19.89 3.64 2.14
N VAL A 119 18.86 4.21 1.53
CA VAL A 119 17.95 5.17 2.17
C VAL A 119 16.83 4.51 2.98
N PHE A 120 16.49 3.25 2.69
CA PHE A 120 15.37 2.58 3.34
C PHE A 120 15.76 2.02 4.71
N SER A 121 14.89 2.24 5.71
CA SER A 121 15.00 1.63 7.03
C SER A 121 13.62 1.32 7.62
N SER A 122 13.56 0.39 8.57
CA SER A 122 12.31 0.03 9.28
C SER A 122 11.80 1.13 10.21
N SER A 123 12.59 2.15 10.49
CA SER A 123 12.23 3.27 11.38
C SER A 123 11.58 4.43 10.62
N VAL A 124 11.65 4.42 9.29
CA VAL A 124 11.19 5.51 8.44
C VAL A 124 9.72 5.29 8.07
N THR A 125 8.89 6.28 8.39
CA THR A 125 7.55 6.41 7.81
C THR A 125 7.67 6.62 6.31
N MET A 126 7.20 5.63 5.55
CA MET A 126 7.26 5.67 4.09
C MET A 126 6.07 6.37 3.48
N ALA A 127 4.91 6.26 4.11
CA ALA A 127 3.69 6.88 3.61
C ALA A 127 2.69 7.14 4.74
N GLU A 128 1.88 8.18 4.54
CA GLU A 128 0.62 8.37 5.26
C GLU A 128 -0.53 8.32 4.25
N GLY A 129 -1.60 7.60 4.58
CA GLY A 129 -2.68 7.32 3.63
C GLY A 129 -4.05 7.15 4.26
N SER A 130 -5.06 6.99 3.40
CA SER A 130 -6.42 6.63 3.80
C SER A 130 -6.92 5.49 2.94
N LEU A 131 -7.71 4.59 3.53
CA LEU A 131 -8.28 3.42 2.89
C LEU A 131 -9.80 3.45 3.04
N VAL A 132 -10.51 3.48 1.90
CA VAL A 132 -11.98 3.36 1.85
C VAL A 132 -12.33 1.95 1.39
N VAL A 133 -13.07 1.24 2.22
CA VAL A 133 -13.48 -0.15 2.00
C VAL A 133 -15.00 -0.20 1.94
N THR A 134 -15.56 -0.45 0.76
CA THR A 134 -17.00 -0.64 0.55
C THR A 134 -17.27 -2.09 0.16
N ARG A 135 -18.28 -2.70 0.77
CA ARG A 135 -18.80 -4.01 0.39
C ARG A 135 -20.31 -4.01 0.35
N ASP A 136 -20.87 -4.92 -0.43
CA ASP A 136 -22.29 -5.22 -0.37
C ASP A 136 -22.64 -5.87 0.97
N ARG A 137 -23.90 -5.71 1.38
CA ARG A 137 -24.38 -6.10 2.71
C ARG A 137 -24.67 -7.59 2.82
#